data_AF-A0AAV4U2K9-F1
#
_entry.id   AF-A0AAV4U2K9-F1
#
_cell.length_a   1.000
_cell.length_b   1.000
_cell.length_c   1.000
_cell.angle_alpha   90.00
_cell.angle_beta   90.00
_cell.angle_gamma   90.00
#
_symmetry.space_group_name_H-M   'P 1'
#
loop_
_entity.id
_entity.type
_entity.pdbx_description
1 polymer ?
#
loop_
_entity_poly.entity_id
_entity_poly.type
_entity_poly.pdbx_seq_one_letter_code
_entity_poly.pdbx_strand_id
1 'polypeptide(L)'
;MNSSTTTPVTPRQQAASNGLIRTTFDLLESGDKAIQLTEDHRNVILIMGNTGSGKSTFTQWIAGDNSKLISKEVKADTGEFIIIDNNRISDSTIKSKTVFPELVVDSRTNAAYYDCPGFSDTRSTSNDIATTYFIKKW
;
A
#
# COMPACT_ATOMS: atom_id res chain seq x y z
N MET A 1 32.37 -34.50 -15.74
CA MET A 1 32.87 -33.13 -15.54
C MET A 1 31.75 -32.16 -15.89
N ASN A 2 31.01 -31.66 -14.90
CA ASN A 2 30.14 -30.49 -15.06
C ASN A 2 30.66 -29.43 -14.10
N SER A 3 31.64 -28.66 -14.57
CA SER A 3 32.12 -27.47 -13.89
C SER A 3 31.08 -26.37 -14.07
N SER A 4 30.21 -26.21 -13.09
CA SER A 4 29.32 -25.06 -12.97
C SER A 4 30.16 -23.80 -12.78
N THR A 5 30.36 -23.04 -13.85
CA THR A 5 30.98 -21.72 -13.82
C THR A 5 30.02 -20.73 -13.16
N THR A 6 30.08 -20.63 -11.83
CA THR A 6 29.54 -19.47 -11.12
C THR A 6 30.39 -18.27 -11.50
N THR A 7 29.85 -17.40 -12.36
CA THR A 7 30.44 -16.08 -12.62
C THR A 7 30.53 -15.32 -11.30
N PRO A 8 31.71 -14.78 -10.94
CA PRO A 8 31.88 -14.07 -9.68
C PRO A 8 31.03 -12.80 -9.68
N VAL A 9 30.18 -12.67 -8.67
CA VAL A 9 29.34 -11.49 -8.44
C VAL A 9 30.25 -10.31 -8.09
N THR A 10 30.08 -9.18 -8.76
CA THR A 10 30.93 -8.00 -8.47
C THR A 10 30.60 -7.41 -7.10
N PRO A 11 31.56 -6.79 -6.39
CA PRO A 11 31.33 -6.18 -5.07
C PRO A 11 30.16 -5.19 -5.05
N ARG A 12 29.94 -4.48 -6.17
CA ARG A 12 28.84 -3.53 -6.34
C ARG A 12 27.47 -4.22 -6.44
N GLN A 13 27.38 -5.36 -7.12
CA GLN A 13 26.16 -6.17 -7.19
C GLN A 13 25.84 -6.82 -5.84
N GLN A 14 26.87 -7.26 -5.11
CA GLN A 14 26.71 -7.87 -3.79
C GLN A 14 26.28 -6.85 -2.73
N ALA A 15 26.84 -5.63 -2.77
CA ALA A 15 26.40 -4.52 -1.91
C ALA A 15 24.95 -4.07 -2.21
N ALA A 16 24.57 -4.01 -3.49
CA ALA A 16 23.20 -3.69 -3.89
C ALA A 16 22.19 -4.76 -3.41
N SER A 17 22.57 -6.04 -3.52
CA SER A 17 21.77 -7.17 -3.02
C SER A 17 21.58 -7.11 -1.50
N ASN A 18 22.66 -6.88 -0.74
CA ASN A 18 22.58 -6.71 0.72
C ASN A 18 21.72 -5.51 1.13
N GLY A 19 21.74 -4.43 0.34
CA GLY A 19 20.85 -3.29 0.53
C GLY A 19 19.38 -3.65 0.36
N LEU A 20 19.01 -4.36 -0.71
CA LEU A 20 17.63 -4.80 -0.95
C LEU A 20 17.13 -5.77 0.12
N ILE A 21 17.97 -6.69 0.58
CA ILE A 21 17.62 -7.63 1.66
C ILE A 21 17.29 -6.84 2.93
N ARG A 22 18.15 -5.89 3.31
CA ARG A 22 17.93 -5.05 4.48
C ARG A 22 16.62 -4.25 4.38
N THR A 23 16.40 -3.56 3.25
CA THR A 23 15.15 -2.81 3.01
C THR A 23 13.92 -3.70 3.12
N THR A 24 14.00 -4.94 2.64
CA THR A 24 12.89 -5.90 2.75
C THR A 24 12.60 -6.24 4.20
N PHE A 25 13.61 -6.57 4.99
CA PHE A 25 13.43 -6.83 6.43
C PHE A 25 12.91 -5.61 7.18
N ASP A 26 13.42 -4.41 6.90
CA ASP A 26 12.96 -3.16 7.51
C ASP A 26 11.48 -2.91 7.21
N LEU A 27 11.02 -3.19 5.97
CA LEU A 27 9.61 -3.10 5.60
C LEU A 27 8.75 -4.14 6.31
N LEU A 28 9.22 -5.38 6.44
CA LEU A 28 8.50 -6.43 7.16
C LEU A 28 8.37 -6.10 8.66
N GLU A 29 9.45 -5.63 9.29
CA GLU A 29 9.42 -5.24 10.70
C GLU A 29 8.50 -4.02 10.92
N SER A 30 8.58 -3.02 10.05
CA SER A 30 7.74 -1.83 10.13
C SER A 30 6.26 -2.17 9.91
N GLY A 31 5.96 -3.05 8.96
CA GLY A 31 4.60 -3.49 8.69
C GLY A 31 4.00 -4.30 9.83
N ASP A 32 4.78 -5.19 10.47
CA ASP A 32 4.32 -5.93 11.66
C ASP A 32 3.95 -5.00 12.83
N LYS A 33 4.62 -3.84 12.95
CA LYS A 33 4.29 -2.83 13.96
C LYS A 33 3.09 -1.96 13.56
N ALA A 34 2.91 -1.69 12.27
CA ALA A 34 1.91 -0.77 11.76
C ALA A 34 0.54 -1.44 11.54
N ILE A 35 0.53 -2.71 11.13
CA ILE A 35 -0.68 -3.44 10.79
C ILE A 35 -1.33 -3.94 12.08
N GLN A 36 -2.44 -3.30 12.43
CA GLN A 36 -3.23 -3.69 13.59
C GLN A 36 -4.14 -4.85 13.20
N LEU A 37 -3.73 -6.06 13.57
CA LEU A 37 -4.57 -7.25 13.56
C LEU A 37 -5.30 -7.31 14.90
N THR A 38 -6.59 -6.97 14.92
CA THR A 38 -7.41 -6.99 16.13
C THR A 38 -8.34 -8.21 16.13
N GLU A 39 -8.45 -8.90 17.26
CA GLU A 39 -9.43 -9.99 17.44
C GLU A 39 -10.89 -9.53 17.31
N ASP A 40 -11.13 -8.22 17.43
CA ASP A 40 -12.45 -7.59 17.37
C ASP A 40 -13.07 -7.65 15.96
N HIS A 41 -12.26 -7.90 14.91
CA HIS A 41 -12.68 -7.89 13.51
C HIS A 41 -12.21 -9.14 12.77
N ARG A 42 -12.88 -10.27 13.01
CA ARG A 42 -12.54 -11.56 12.35
C ARG A 42 -13.04 -11.69 10.91
N ASN A 43 -14.07 -10.94 10.54
CA ASN A 43 -14.57 -10.88 9.16
C ASN A 43 -14.11 -9.56 8.54
N VAL A 44 -13.18 -9.64 7.61
CA VAL A 44 -12.56 -8.47 6.98
C VAL A 44 -12.82 -8.45 5.48
N ILE A 45 -12.92 -7.24 4.92
CA ILE A 45 -13.06 -7.01 3.49
C ILE A 45 -11.75 -6.41 2.98
N LEU A 46 -11.03 -7.13 2.12
CA LEU A 46 -9.79 -6.64 1.51
C LEU A 46 -10.10 -5.80 0.28
N ILE A 47 -9.60 -4.56 0.25
CA ILE A 47 -9.74 -3.66 -0.89
C ILE A 47 -8.45 -3.67 -1.69
N MET A 48 -8.47 -4.31 -2.85
CA MET A 48 -7.31 -4.55 -3.71
C MET A 48 -7.51 -3.97 -5.11
N GLY A 49 -6.41 -3.72 -5.81
CA GLY A 49 -6.41 -3.13 -7.15
C GLY A 49 -5.17 -2.32 -7.44
N ASN A 50 -5.01 -1.86 -8.67
CA ASN A 50 -3.82 -1.13 -9.12
C ASN A 50 -3.64 0.20 -8.35
N THR A 51 -2.41 0.71 -8.34
CA THR A 51 -2.15 2.07 -7.85
C THR A 51 -2.94 3.09 -8.67
N GLY A 52 -3.53 4.09 -8.02
CA GLY A 52 -4.33 5.13 -8.68
C GLY A 52 -5.78 4.77 -9.00
N SER A 53 -6.24 3.54 -8.72
CA SER A 53 -7.62 3.12 -9.02
C SER A 53 -8.71 3.64 -8.06
N GLY A 54 -8.36 4.53 -7.11
CA GLY A 54 -9.32 5.11 -6.17
C GLY A 54 -9.68 4.27 -4.94
N LYS A 55 -8.90 3.22 -4.61
CA LYS A 55 -9.16 2.33 -3.46
C LYS A 55 -9.34 3.08 -2.14
N SER A 56 -8.36 3.89 -1.74
CA SER A 56 -8.43 4.64 -0.48
C SER A 56 -9.61 5.61 -0.44
N THR A 57 -9.92 6.24 -1.58
CA THR A 57 -11.12 7.09 -1.73
C THR A 57 -12.39 6.29 -1.52
N PHE A 58 -12.51 5.13 -2.19
CA PHE A 58 -13.65 4.23 -2.07
C PHE A 58 -13.81 3.72 -0.64
N THR A 59 -12.73 3.28 0.01
CA THR A 59 -12.76 2.75 1.38
C THR A 59 -13.21 3.80 2.39
N GLN A 60 -12.67 5.03 2.31
CA GLN A 60 -13.15 6.13 3.15
C GLN A 60 -14.63 6.41 2.92
N TRP A 61 -15.03 6.47 1.64
CA TRP A 61 -16.41 6.76 1.25
C TRP A 61 -17.42 5.73 1.76
N ILE A 62 -17.12 4.44 1.59
CA ILE A 62 -18.03 3.35 1.97
C ILE A 62 -18.10 3.13 3.48
N ALA A 63 -17.00 3.39 4.20
CA ALA A 63 -16.97 3.31 5.66
C ALA A 63 -17.59 4.53 6.35
N GLY A 64 -17.99 5.55 5.59
CA GLY A 64 -18.59 6.77 6.12
C GLY A 64 -17.61 7.76 6.74
N ASP A 65 -16.29 7.56 6.64
CA ASP A 65 -15.28 8.56 7.02
C ASP A 65 -15.06 9.58 5.90
N ASN A 66 -16.14 10.24 5.49
CA ASN A 66 -16.13 11.13 4.32
C ASN A 66 -15.72 12.56 4.69
N SER A 67 -15.48 12.81 5.97
CA SER A 67 -15.19 14.14 6.53
C SER A 67 -13.96 14.81 5.93
N LYS A 68 -13.05 14.02 5.36
CA LYS A 68 -11.78 14.46 4.77
C LYS A 68 -11.77 14.45 3.23
N LEU A 69 -12.82 13.93 2.60
CA LEU A 69 -12.95 13.86 1.15
C LEU A 69 -13.47 15.20 0.61
N ILE A 70 -12.58 16.01 0.04
CA ILE A 70 -12.92 17.34 -0.48
C ILE A 70 -12.87 17.29 -2.00
N SER A 71 -13.94 17.73 -2.64
CA SER A 71 -13.94 18.00 -4.09
C SER A 71 -13.26 19.33 -4.35
N LYS A 72 -12.19 19.32 -5.16
CA LYS A 72 -11.45 20.51 -5.55
C LYS A 72 -11.35 20.57 -7.06
N GLU A 73 -11.65 21.74 -7.64
CA GLU A 73 -11.45 21.96 -9.06
C GLU A 73 -9.95 21.92 -9.39
N VAL A 74 -9.57 21.18 -10.44
CA VAL A 74 -8.17 21.00 -10.86
C VAL A 74 -7.57 22.33 -11.30
N LYS A 75 -8.39 23.16 -11.96
CA LYS A 75 -8.05 24.51 -12.40
C LYS A 75 -9.35 25.31 -12.49
N ALA A 76 -9.30 26.60 -12.13
CA ALA A 76 -10.48 27.46 -12.17
C ALA A 76 -11.16 27.44 -13.54
N ASP A 77 -12.49 27.31 -13.52
CA ASP A 77 -13.39 27.37 -14.67
C ASP A 77 -13.20 26.24 -15.70
N THR A 78 -12.60 25.12 -15.32
CA THR A 78 -12.54 23.93 -16.20
C THR A 78 -13.73 23.00 -16.02
N GLY A 79 -14.40 23.05 -14.87
CA GLY A 79 -15.44 22.09 -14.48
C GLY A 79 -14.90 20.69 -14.16
N GLU A 80 -13.57 20.53 -14.09
CA GLU A 80 -12.90 19.27 -13.76
C GLU A 80 -12.55 19.24 -12.27
N PHE A 81 -13.02 18.20 -11.57
CA PHE A 81 -12.82 18.05 -10.13
C PHE A 81 -12.01 16.81 -9.80
N ILE A 82 -11.17 16.94 -8.78
CA ILE A 82 -10.46 15.83 -8.14
C ILE A 82 -10.88 15.74 -6.68
N ILE A 83 -10.96 14.51 -6.17
CA ILE A 83 -11.15 14.27 -4.73
C ILE A 83 -9.76 14.30 -4.08
N ILE A 84 -9.57 15.25 -3.18
CA ILE A 84 -8.37 15.35 -2.36
C ILE A 84 -8.68 14.93 -0.92
N ASP A 85 -7.67 14.35 -0.29
CA ASP A 85 -7.58 14.15 1.15
C ASP A 85 -6.20 14.64 1.59
N ASN A 86 -6.18 15.50 2.61
CA ASN A 86 -4.96 16.15 3.09
C ASN A 86 -3.95 15.15 3.68
N ASN A 87 -4.33 13.91 3.97
CA ASN A 87 -3.44 12.93 4.61
C ASN A 87 -3.26 11.63 3.82
N ARG A 88 -4.33 10.96 3.38
CA ARG A 88 -4.26 9.55 2.93
C ARG A 88 -4.27 9.33 1.42
N ILE A 89 -4.96 10.18 0.66
CA ILE A 89 -4.99 10.08 -0.81
C ILE A 89 -3.78 10.82 -1.39
N SER A 90 -3.08 10.20 -2.35
CA SER A 90 -2.04 10.86 -3.14
C SER A 90 -2.67 11.61 -4.31
N ASP A 91 -2.11 12.77 -4.63
CA ASP A 91 -2.37 13.53 -5.85
C ASP A 91 -1.65 12.95 -7.08
N SER A 92 -0.82 11.93 -6.88
CA SER A 92 -0.09 11.21 -7.92
C SER A 92 -0.44 9.72 -7.95
N THR A 93 -0.54 9.16 -9.15
CA THR A 93 -0.71 7.72 -9.41
C THR A 93 0.61 6.95 -9.38
N ILE A 94 1.75 7.63 -9.22
CA ILE A 94 3.09 7.03 -9.36
C ILE A 94 3.63 6.53 -8.00
N LYS A 95 3.24 7.15 -6.88
CA LYS A 95 3.67 6.76 -5.53
C LYS A 95 2.47 6.75 -4.57
N SER A 96 2.03 5.56 -4.16
CA SER A 96 0.89 5.39 -3.25
C SER A 96 1.23 5.76 -1.80
N LYS A 97 0.57 6.70 -1.12
CA LYS A 97 0.87 6.96 0.32
C LYS A 97 0.69 5.72 1.22
N THR A 98 -0.18 4.78 0.82
CA THR A 98 -0.43 3.51 1.51
C THR A 98 0.71 2.51 1.26
N VAL A 99 1.56 2.29 2.26
CA VAL A 99 2.70 1.34 2.22
C VAL A 99 2.31 -0.01 2.83
N PHE A 100 1.37 -0.02 3.77
CA PHE A 100 0.85 -1.21 4.45
C PHE A 100 -0.69 -1.19 4.44
N PRO A 101 -1.36 -2.36 4.53
CA PRO A 101 -2.80 -2.41 4.72
C PRO A 101 -3.25 -1.61 5.93
N GLU A 102 -4.24 -0.74 5.75
CA GLU A 102 -4.79 0.10 6.82
C GLU A 102 -6.24 -0.31 7.13
N LEU A 103 -6.53 -0.55 8.41
CA LEU A 103 -7.87 -0.87 8.88
C LEU A 103 -8.76 0.39 8.85
N VAL A 104 -9.93 0.26 8.24
CA VAL A 104 -11.01 1.23 8.27
C VAL A 104 -12.26 0.53 8.73
N VAL A 105 -12.86 1.01 9.81
CA VAL A 105 -14.07 0.42 10.39
C VAL A 105 -15.25 1.34 10.12
N ASP A 106 -16.30 0.80 9.49
CA ASP A 106 -17.59 1.48 9.43
C ASP A 106 -18.23 1.43 10.83
N SER A 107 -18.24 2.57 11.52
CA SER A 107 -18.82 2.69 12.86
C SER A 107 -20.31 2.33 12.94
N ARG A 108 -21.05 2.35 11.83
CA ARG A 108 -22.49 2.06 11.79
C ARG A 108 -22.78 0.57 11.61
N THR A 109 -22.03 -0.11 10.74
CA THR A 109 -22.23 -1.54 10.42
C THR A 109 -21.25 -2.46 11.11
N ASN A 110 -20.21 -1.91 11.73
CA ASN A 110 -19.05 -2.61 12.27
C ASN A 110 -18.29 -3.44 11.21
N ALA A 111 -18.44 -3.11 9.93
CA ALA A 111 -17.69 -3.72 8.84
C ALA A 111 -16.23 -3.23 8.86
N ALA A 112 -15.29 -4.17 8.80
CA ALA A 112 -13.86 -3.89 8.77
C ALA A 112 -13.31 -4.02 7.35
N TYR A 113 -12.73 -2.94 6.84
CA TYR A 113 -12.10 -2.87 5.53
C TYR A 113 -10.59 -2.73 5.70
N TYR A 114 -9.80 -3.49 4.94
CA TYR A 114 -8.38 -3.22 4.79
C TYR A 114 -8.12 -2.58 3.44
N ASP A 115 -7.69 -1.32 3.48
CA ASP A 115 -7.23 -0.58 2.32
C ASP A 115 -5.80 -1.00 2.00
N CYS A 116 -5.63 -1.86 0.99
CA CYS A 116 -4.34 -2.44 0.67
C CYS A 116 -3.51 -1.54 -0.26
N PRO A 117 -2.17 -1.63 -0.20
CA PRO A 117 -1.29 -1.03 -1.20
C PRO A 117 -1.69 -1.44 -2.62
N GLY A 118 -1.48 -0.54 -3.58
CA GLY A 118 -1.81 -0.80 -4.98
C GLY A 118 -0.89 -1.83 -5.61
N PHE A 119 -1.42 -2.67 -6.50
CA PHE A 119 -0.57 -3.48 -7.38
C PHE A 119 0.28 -2.59 -8.28
N SER A 120 1.49 -3.06 -8.59
CA SER A 120 2.47 -2.33 -9.42
C SER A 120 2.83 -0.94 -8.88
N ASP A 121 2.78 -0.74 -7.56
CA ASP A 121 3.37 0.45 -6.93
C ASP A 121 4.88 0.45 -7.22
N THR A 122 5.34 1.46 -7.97
CA THR A 122 6.65 1.48 -8.66
C THR A 122 7.87 1.63 -7.74
N ARG A 123 7.76 1.27 -6.47
CA ARG A 123 8.72 1.65 -5.42
C ARG A 123 9.93 0.74 -5.34
N SER A 124 9.76 -0.57 -5.26
CA SER A 124 10.83 -1.57 -5.28
C SER A 124 10.28 -3.00 -5.19
N THR A 125 11.09 -4.00 -5.56
CA THR A 125 10.80 -5.43 -5.30
C THR A 125 10.57 -5.71 -3.80
N SER A 126 11.21 -4.96 -2.90
CA SER A 126 11.00 -5.09 -1.45
C SER A 126 9.57 -4.71 -1.03
N ASN A 127 8.98 -3.69 -1.68
CA ASN A 127 7.58 -3.31 -1.45
C ASN A 127 6.61 -4.39 -1.95
N ASP A 128 6.89 -5.02 -3.09
CA ASP A 128 6.08 -6.12 -3.62
C ASP A 128 6.09 -7.33 -2.68
N ILE A 129 7.28 -7.69 -2.17
CA ILE A 129 7.44 -8.77 -1.19
C ILE A 129 6.67 -8.46 0.09
N ALA A 130 6.86 -7.28 0.67
CA ALA A 130 6.18 -6.87 1.89
C ALA A 130 4.65 -6.86 1.71
N THR A 131 4.16 -6.25 0.63
CA THR A 131 2.73 -6.19 0.31
C THR A 131 2.13 -7.59 0.21
N THR A 132 2.79 -8.48 -0.55
CA THR A 132 2.32 -9.87 -0.72
C THR A 132 2.34 -10.65 0.59
N TYR A 133 3.40 -10.49 1.39
CA TYR A 133 3.53 -11.13 2.69
C TYR A 133 2.38 -10.73 3.63
N PHE A 134 2.05 -9.43 3.69
CA PHE A 134 1.00 -8.95 4.56
C PHE A 134 -0.40 -9.31 4.07
N ILE A 135 -0.67 -9.32 2.77
CA ILE A 135 -1.96 -9.77 2.23
C ILE A 135 -2.22 -11.25 2.57
N LYS A 136 -1.17 -12.08 2.74
CA LYS A 136 -1.31 -13.49 3.13
C LYS A 136 -1.60 -13.70 4.63
N LYS A 137 -1.45 -12.68 5.49
CA LYS A 137 -1.66 -12.84 6.94
C LYS A 137 -3.14 -12.85 7.38
N TRP A 138 -4.09 -12.66 6.47
CA TRP A 138 -5.53 -12.52 6.73
C TRP A 138 -6.30 -13.79 6.38
#